data_AF-K5CMM4-F1
#
_entry.id   AF-K5CMM4-F1
#
_cell.length_a   1.000
_cell.length_b   1.000
_cell.length_c   1.000
_cell.angle_alpha   90.00
_cell.angle_beta   90.00
_cell.angle_gamma   90.00
#
_symmetry.space_group_name_H-M   'P 1'
#
loop_
_entity.id
_entity.type
_entity.pdbx_description
1 polymer ?
#
loop_
_entity_poly.entity_id
_entity_poly.type
_entity_poly.pdbx_seq_one_letter_code
_entity_poly.pdbx_strand_id
1 'polypeptide(L)' 'MVEEIRQDDKVILSSEDGFSVPMIFNNLCGKNFIGKEYKDYIRHIAFEEMGLKPGIVSHYRDGVLYKNGTIPEL' A
#
# COMPACT_ATOMS: atom_id res chain seq x y z
N MET A 1 -5.09 -17.11 -4.20
CA MET A 1 -5.73 -15.79 -4.43
C MET A 1 -4.59 -14.84 -4.62
N VAL A 2 -4.52 -14.19 -5.78
CA VAL A 2 -3.53 -13.14 -6.04
C VAL A 2 -4.05 -11.85 -5.41
N GLU A 3 -3.26 -11.26 -4.51
CA GLU A 3 -3.54 -9.93 -3.95
C GLU A 3 -2.53 -8.92 -4.51
N GLU A 4 -3.00 -7.72 -4.81
CA GLU A 4 -2.15 -6.67 -5.38
C GLU A 4 -2.41 -5.30 -4.75
N ILE A 5 -1.33 -4.52 -4.61
CA ILE A 5 -1.42 -3.08 -4.37
C ILE A 5 -1.17 -2.38 -5.71
N ARG A 6 -2.09 -1.50 -6.10
CA ARG A 6 -1.99 -0.69 -7.31
C ARG A 6 -2.04 0.80 -7.02
N GLN A 7 -1.33 1.58 -7.83
CA GLN A 7 -1.44 3.04 -7.88
C GLN A 7 -1.35 3.47 -9.36
N ASP A 8 -2.21 4.40 -9.76
CA ASP A 8 -2.33 4.86 -11.16
C ASP A 8 -2.46 3.69 -12.15
N ASP A 9 -3.32 2.72 -11.81
CA ASP A 9 -3.57 1.46 -12.54
C ASP A 9 -2.34 0.55 -12.74
N LYS A 10 -1.20 0.86 -12.11
CA LYS A 10 0.00 0.02 -12.12
C LYS A 10 0.07 -0.86 -10.89
N VAL A 11 0.45 -2.12 -11.08
CA VAL A 11 0.75 -3.05 -9.98
C VAL A 11 2.10 -2.67 -9.37
N ILE A 12 2.09 -2.36 -8.07
CA ILE A 12 3.28 -2.00 -7.29
C ILE A 12 3.81 -3.23 -6.53
N LEU A 13 2.89 -4.00 -5.95
CA LEU A 13 3.18 -5.27 -5.28
C LEU A 13 2.12 -6.29 -5.66
N SER A 14 2.55 -7.55 -5.74
CA SER A 14 1.69 -8.72 -5.97
C SER A 14 2.21 -9.89 -5.14
N SER A 15 1.31 -10.64 -4.52
CA SER A 15 1.63 -11.89 -3.80
C SER A 15 0.43 -12.82 -3.76
N GLU A 16 0.69 -14.11 -3.60
CA GLU A 16 -0.32 -15.16 -3.39
C GLU A 16 -0.37 -15.68 -1.96
N ASP A 17 0.46 -15.13 -1.07
CA ASP A 17 0.65 -15.63 0.30
C ASP A 17 -0.53 -15.34 1.25
N GLY A 18 -1.43 -14.44 0.86
CA GLY A 18 -2.63 -14.07 1.62
C GLY A 18 -2.37 -13.23 2.88
N PHE A 19 -1.13 -12.79 3.14
CA PHE A 19 -0.77 -12.04 4.34
C PHE A 19 0.01 -10.75 4.06
N SER A 20 0.97 -10.77 3.14
CA SER A 20 1.91 -9.65 2.94
C SER A 20 1.21 -8.42 2.38
N VAL A 21 0.41 -8.61 1.33
CA VAL A 21 -0.25 -7.50 0.64
C VAL A 21 -1.28 -6.79 1.54
N PRO A 22 -2.17 -7.49 2.27
CA PRO A 22 -3.03 -6.85 3.25
C PRO A 22 -2.27 -6.09 4.34
N MET A 23 -1.16 -6.65 4.83
CA MET A 23 -0.34 -6.03 5.87
C MET A 23 0.29 -4.73 5.37
N ILE A 24 0.97 -4.77 4.22
CA ILE A 24 1.62 -3.59 3.61
C ILE A 24 0.58 -2.52 3.28
N PHE A 25 -0.57 -2.90 2.73
CA PHE A 25 -1.66 -1.95 2.46
C PHE A 25 -2.13 -1.24 3.73
N ASN A 26 -2.25 -1.98 4.84
CA ASN A 26 -2.62 -1.39 6.13
C ASN A 26 -1.51 -0.47 6.69
N ASN A 27 -0.23 -0.79 6.46
CA ASN A 27 0.88 0.11 6.80
C ASN A 27 0.78 1.42 6.00
N LEU A 28 0.58 1.35 4.68
CA LEU A 28 0.42 2.51 3.80
C LEU A 28 -0.74 3.41 4.24
N CYS A 29 -1.84 2.82 4.70
CA CYS A 29 -3.02 3.53 5.18
C CYS A 29 -2.94 3.99 6.64
N GLY A 30 -1.78 3.84 7.32
CA GLY A 30 -1.60 4.28 8.70
C GLY A 30 -2.45 3.52 9.72
N LYS A 31 -2.78 2.24 9.45
CA LYS A 31 -3.57 1.40 10.35
C LYS A 31 -2.71 0.63 11.35
N ASN A 32 -1.53 0.19 10.94
CA ASN A 32 -0.63 -0.60 11.78
C ASN A 32 0.40 0.27 12.51
N PHE A 33 0.79 1.41 11.92
CA PHE A 33 1.74 2.36 12.49
C PHE A 33 1.06 3.71 12.70
N ILE A 34 1.54 4.48 13.68
CA ILE A 34 1.08 5.84 13.96
C ILE A 34 2.26 6.79 14.21
N GLY A 35 2.02 8.10 14.11
CA GLY A 35 2.99 9.11 14.50
C GLY A 35 4.29 9.06 13.70
N LYS A 36 5.44 9.04 14.39
CA LYS A 36 6.77 9.07 13.76
C LYS A 36 7.04 7.81 12.92
N GLU A 37 6.71 6.63 13.44
CA GLU A 37 6.94 5.36 12.75
C GLU A 37 6.18 5.30 11.42
N TYR A 38 4.92 5.76 11.41
CA TYR A 38 4.16 5.86 10.17
C TYR A 38 4.81 6.83 9.17
N LYS A 39 5.24 8.01 9.62
CA LYS A 39 5.90 9.00 8.75
C LYS A 39 7.21 8.46 8.18
N ASP A 40 8.00 7.78 8.98
CA ASP A 40 9.27 7.17 8.55
C ASP A 40 9.00 6.05 7.54
N TYR A 41 7.99 5.21 7.77
CA TYR A 41 7.58 4.17 6.83
C TYR A 41 7.13 4.74 5.49
N ILE A 42 6.30 5.79 5.49
CA ILE A 42 5.85 6.41 4.23
C ILE A 42 7.02 7.05 3.48
N ARG A 43 7.92 7.76 4.17
CA ARG A 43 9.07 8.41 3.50
C ARG A 43 10.04 7.39 2.93
N HIS A 44 10.53 6.48 3.76
CA HIS A 44 11.65 5.62 3.40
C HIS A 44 11.21 4.35 2.68
N ILE A 45 10.03 3.80 3.00
CA ILE A 45 9.57 2.57 2.36
C ILE A 45 8.61 2.89 1.22
N ALA A 46 7.53 3.65 1.48
CA ALA A 46 6.52 3.87 0.44
C ALA A 46 7.05 4.75 -0.71
N PHE A 47 7.67 5.89 -0.41
CA PHE A 47 8.15 6.81 -1.45
C PHE A 47 9.50 6.39 -2.04
N GLU A 48 10.51 6.13 -1.21
CA GLU A 48 11.87 5.86 -1.68
C GLU A 48 12.02 4.45 -2.28
N GLU A 49 11.61 3.39 -1.55
CA GLU A 49 11.81 2.00 -2.01
C GLU A 49 10.71 1.52 -2.98
N MET A 50 9.44 1.77 -2.67
CA MET A 50 8.32 1.29 -3.49
C MET A 50 7.96 2.22 -4.65
N GLY A 51 8.46 3.45 -4.65
CA GLY A 51 8.16 4.46 -5.68
C GLY A 51 6.70 4.94 -5.70
N LEU A 52 5.96 4.74 -4.61
CA LEU A 52 4.61 5.26 -4.45
C LEU A 52 4.62 6.78 -4.30
N LYS A 53 3.49 7.40 -4.58
CA LYS A 53 3.25 8.83 -4.42
C LYS A 53 2.09 9.07 -3.46
N PRO A 54 1.98 10.29 -2.89
CA PRO A 54 0.77 10.72 -2.22
C PRO A 54 -0.46 10.53 -3.13
N GLY A 55 -1.58 10.11 -2.54
CA GLY A 55 -2.81 9.88 -3.28
C GLY A 55 -3.40 8.49 -3.07
N ILE A 56 -4.25 8.08 -4.01
CA ILE A 56 -5.01 6.82 -3.90
C ILE A 56 -4.08 5.63 -4.14
N VAL A 57 -4.29 4.59 -3.35
CA VAL A 57 -3.73 3.25 -3.53
C VAL A 57 -4.89 2.26 -3.42
N SER A 58 -4.90 1.26 -4.29
CA SER A 58 -5.99 0.30 -4.40
C SER A 58 -5.50 -1.11 -4.09
N HIS A 59 -6.24 -1.83 -3.26
CA HIS A 59 -6.03 -3.25 -3.00
C HIS A 59 -6.96 -4.07 -3.88
N TYR A 60 -6.40 -4.97 -4.67
CA TYR A 60 -7.12 -5.91 -5.54
C TYR A 60 -6.98 -7.36 -5.05
N ARG A 61 -7.99 -8.18 -5.34
CA ARG A 61 -8.03 -9.62 -5.09
C ARG A 61 -8.51 -10.35 -6.32
N ASP A 62 -7.69 -11.24 -6.87
CA ASP A 62 -7.94 -11.94 -8.15
C ASP A 62 -8.39 -10.98 -9.26
N GLY A 63 -7.74 -9.82 -9.35
CA GLY A 63 -8.05 -8.77 -10.33
C GLY A 63 -9.29 -7.91 -10.03
N VAL A 64 -10.01 -8.17 -8.95
CA VAL A 64 -11.19 -7.38 -8.52
C VAL A 64 -10.79 -6.35 -7.46
N LEU A 65 -11.23 -5.10 -7.63
CA LEU A 65 -10.99 -4.05 -6.63
C LEU A 65 -11.67 -4.43 -5.31
N TYR A 66 -10.87 -4.56 -4.25
CA TYR A 66 -11.35 -4.90 -2.91
C TYR A 66 -11.57 -3.65 -2.05
N LYS A 67 -10.60 -2.73 -1.99
CA LYS A 67 -10.73 -1.45 -1.29
C LYS A 67 -9.72 -0.40 -1.75
N ASN A 68 -10.05 0.87 -1.57
CA ASN A 68 -9.12 1.99 -1.71
C ASN A 68 -8.58 2.46 -0.36
N GLY A 69 -7.40 3.05 -0.42
CA GLY A 69 -6.70 3.72 0.67
C GLY A 69 -6.05 5.01 0.16
N THR A 70 -5.51 5.80 1.07
CA THR A 70 -4.87 7.07 0.74
C THR A 70 -3.54 7.18 1.46
N ILE A 71 -2.48 7.44 0.71
CA ILE A 71 -1.17 7.83 1.25
C ILE A 71 -1.15 9.35 1.39
N PRO A 72 -0.82 9.90 2.56
CA PRO A 72 -0.78 11.34 2.77
C PRO A 72 0.41 11.99 2.06
N GLU A 73 0.29 13.29 1.82
CA GLU A 73 1.43 14.15 1.56
C GLU A 73 2.15 14.45 2.89
N LEU A 74 3.48 14.30 2.94
CA LEU A 74 4.31 14.35 4.17
C LEU A 74 5.46 15.34 4.12
#